data_AF-A0A2S0M9E4-F1
#
_entry.id   AF-A0A2S0M9E4-F1
#
_cell.length_a   1.000
_cell.length_b   1.000
_cell.length_c   1.000
_cell.angle_alpha   90.00
_cell.angle_beta   90.00
_cell.angle_gamma   90.00
#
_symmetry.space_group_name_H-M   'P 1'
#
loop_
_entity.id
_entity.type
_entity.pdbx_description
1 polymer ?
#
loop_
_entity_poly.entity_id
_entity_poly.type
_entity_poly.pdbx_seq_one_letter_code
_entity_poly.pdbx_strand_id
1 'polypeptide(L)'
;MAGPAPSWKGGCVDIEQKWREAQAIQQKLLEKEQERRHKPIPKAVRKQVYEKYDGHCAYCGRPIAYKDMQVDHIKAKYVGGADELDNYNPACRMCNFYKGTMDIDHFRDQLKLVRDRLHKVYIYRLSLAYGLIKEKDNDIEFYFEKCNKGE
;
A
#
# COMPACT_ATOMS: atom_id res chain seq x y z
N MET A 1 26.19 10.12 73.52
CA MET A 1 25.01 10.85 73.01
C MET A 1 24.64 10.22 71.68
N ALA A 2 23.54 9.46 71.62
CA ALA A 2 23.05 8.88 70.37
C ALA A 2 22.02 9.86 69.76
N GLY A 3 22.31 10.37 68.57
CA GLY A 3 21.40 11.27 67.84
C GLY A 3 20.13 10.51 67.39
N PRO A 4 19.00 11.21 67.21
CA PRO A 4 17.75 10.57 66.87
C PRO A 4 17.83 9.92 65.47
N ALA A 5 17.25 8.73 65.35
CA ALA A 5 17.10 8.05 64.07
C ALA A 5 16.30 8.93 63.09
N PRO A 6 16.69 9.01 61.79
CA PRO A 6 15.93 9.78 60.83
C PRO A 6 14.56 9.14 60.62
N SER A 7 13.49 9.92 60.86
CA SER A 7 12.13 9.46 60.62
C SER A 7 11.88 9.40 59.11
N TRP A 8 11.88 8.20 58.55
CA TRP A 8 11.43 7.97 57.19
C TRP A 8 9.90 8.06 57.14
N LYS A 9 9.35 9.27 57.02
CA LYS A 9 7.97 9.47 56.53
C LYS A 9 7.97 9.37 55.00
N GLY A 10 8.40 8.23 54.48
CA GLY A 10 8.28 7.91 53.06
C GLY A 10 6.84 7.46 52.82
N GLY A 11 6.02 8.32 52.21
CA GLY A 11 4.65 7.99 51.83
C GLY A 11 4.66 6.69 51.03
N CYS A 12 3.89 5.70 51.50
CA CYS A 12 3.64 4.48 50.78
C CYS A 12 2.98 4.88 49.46
N VAL A 13 3.75 4.93 48.37
CA VAL A 13 3.18 5.21 47.07
C VAL A 13 2.24 4.05 46.80
N ASP A 14 0.95 4.32 46.65
CA ASP A 14 -0.07 3.30 46.47
C ASP A 14 0.26 2.50 45.20
N ILE A 15 0.93 1.37 45.42
CA ILE A 15 1.42 0.48 44.37
C ILE A 15 0.23 0.02 43.54
N GLU A 16 -0.91 -0.21 44.18
CA GLU A 16 -2.16 -0.62 43.53
C GLU A 16 -2.71 0.49 42.63
N GLN A 17 -2.70 1.75 43.08
CA GLN A 17 -3.05 2.90 42.25
C GLN A 17 -2.16 2.98 41.01
N LYS A 18 -0.83 2.86 41.18
CA LYS A 18 0.11 2.85 40.05
C LYS A 18 -0.14 1.70 39.07
N TRP A 19 -0.46 0.51 39.57
CA TRP A 19 -0.81 -0.63 38.71
C TRP A 19 -2.10 -0.38 37.93
N ARG A 20 -3.14 0.18 38.56
CA ARG A 20 -4.41 0.53 37.88
C ARG A 20 -4.19 1.60 36.81
N GLU A 21 -3.40 2.63 37.11
CA GLU A 21 -3.03 3.67 36.14
C GLU A 21 -2.24 3.09 34.95
N ALA A 22 -1.25 2.23 35.22
CA ALA A 22 -0.49 1.53 34.18
C ALA A 22 -1.37 0.61 33.33
N GLN A 23 -2.30 -0.13 33.93
CA GLN A 23 -3.29 -0.96 33.23
C GLN A 23 -4.20 -0.12 32.34
N ALA A 24 -4.67 1.04 32.82
CA ALA A 24 -5.51 1.94 32.03
C ALA A 24 -4.75 2.54 30.83
N ILE A 25 -3.47 2.88 30.99
CA ILE A 25 -2.60 3.32 29.89
C ILE A 25 -2.43 2.17 28.88
N GLN A 26 -2.11 0.97 29.35
CA GLN A 26 -1.94 -0.21 28.51
C GLN A 26 -3.20 -0.50 27.69
N GLN A 27 -4.38 -0.44 28.33
CA GLN A 27 -5.66 -0.66 27.67
C GLN A 27 -5.90 0.38 26.55
N LYS A 28 -5.65 1.67 26.82
CA LYS A 28 -5.77 2.74 25.81
C LYS A 28 -4.80 2.56 24.64
N LEU A 29 -3.59 2.05 24.90
CA LEU A 29 -2.62 1.76 23.85
C LEU A 29 -3.09 0.61 22.96
N LEU A 30 -3.64 -0.46 23.56
CA LEU A 30 -4.20 -1.60 22.83
C LEU A 30 -5.41 -1.19 21.97
N GLU A 31 -6.30 -0.35 22.50
CA GLU A 31 -7.46 0.18 21.74
C GLU A 31 -7.00 1.01 20.54
N LYS A 32 -6.05 1.94 20.74
CA LYS A 32 -5.45 2.71 19.63
C LYS A 32 -4.76 1.81 18.59
N GLU A 33 -4.12 0.72 19.02
CA GLU A 33 -3.52 -0.24 18.09
C GLU A 33 -4.60 -1.00 17.30
N GLN A 34 -5.67 -1.43 17.96
CA GLN A 34 -6.81 -2.10 17.32
C GLN A 34 -7.49 -1.21 16.29
N GLU A 35 -7.67 0.08 16.58
CA GLU A 35 -8.21 1.07 15.63
C GLU A 35 -7.30 1.28 14.41
N ARG A 36 -5.98 1.25 14.62
CA ARG A 36 -4.98 1.39 13.54
C ARG A 36 -4.89 0.14 12.67
N ARG A 37 -5.20 -1.04 13.20
CA ARG A 37 -5.14 -2.30 12.44
C ARG A 37 -6.17 -2.27 11.33
N HIS A 38 -5.68 -2.23 10.10
CA HIS A 38 -6.55 -2.31 8.93
C HIS A 38 -7.22 -3.68 8.86
N LYS A 39 -8.56 -3.68 8.80
CA LYS A 39 -9.34 -4.90 8.57
C LYS A 39 -8.93 -5.52 7.23
N PRO A 40 -8.61 -6.82 7.18
CA PRO A 40 -8.26 -7.47 5.93
C PRO A 40 -9.46 -7.53 4.99
N ILE A 41 -9.22 -7.35 3.69
CA ILE A 41 -10.25 -7.49 2.66
C ILE A 41 -10.72 -8.96 2.64
N PRO A 42 -12.04 -9.23 2.74
CA PRO A 42 -12.57 -10.60 2.76
C PRO A 42 -12.18 -11.40 1.51
N LYS A 43 -11.98 -12.72 1.66
CA LYS A 43 -11.58 -13.61 0.55
C LYS A 43 -12.57 -13.57 -0.63
N ALA A 44 -13.88 -13.49 -0.34
CA ALA A 44 -14.92 -13.39 -1.34
C ALA A 44 -14.76 -12.11 -2.19
N VAL A 45 -14.54 -10.96 -1.54
CA VAL A 45 -14.29 -9.69 -2.21
C VAL A 45 -12.98 -9.75 -3.02
N ARG A 46 -11.90 -10.31 -2.45
CA ARG A 46 -10.65 -10.51 -3.19
C ARG A 46 -10.84 -11.36 -4.46
N LYS A 47 -11.70 -12.38 -4.39
CA LYS A 47 -12.03 -13.22 -5.55
C LYS A 47 -12.80 -12.43 -6.62
N GLN A 48 -13.79 -11.65 -6.23
CA GLN A 48 -14.51 -10.75 -7.16
C GLN A 48 -13.57 -9.75 -7.84
N VAL A 49 -12.64 -9.15 -7.09
CA VAL A 49 -11.63 -8.23 -7.64
C VAL A 49 -10.76 -8.94 -8.68
N TYR A 50 -10.31 -10.17 -8.39
CA TYR A 50 -9.49 -10.97 -9.32
C TYR A 50 -10.21 -11.27 -10.63
N GLU A 51 -11.50 -11.57 -10.56
CA GLU A 51 -12.32 -11.99 -11.70
C GLU A 51 -12.69 -10.82 -12.63
N LYS A 52 -12.57 -9.56 -12.19
CA LYS A 52 -12.90 -8.37 -13.00
C LYS A 52 -12.24 -8.34 -14.39
N TYR A 53 -11.00 -8.81 -14.47
CA TYR A 53 -10.19 -8.76 -15.69
C TYR A 53 -9.56 -10.12 -15.99
N ASP A 54 -10.30 -11.20 -15.75
CA ASP A 54 -9.91 -12.58 -16.06
C ASP A 54 -8.51 -12.96 -15.51
N GLY A 55 -8.23 -12.58 -14.27
CA GLY A 55 -6.93 -12.84 -13.65
C GLY A 55 -5.75 -12.06 -14.27
N HIS A 56 -6.01 -10.95 -14.95
CA HIS A 56 -4.98 -10.03 -15.43
C HIS A 56 -4.84 -8.81 -14.51
N CYS A 57 -3.64 -8.24 -14.48
CA CYS A 57 -3.41 -6.95 -13.85
C CYS A 57 -4.20 -5.86 -14.60
N ALA A 58 -5.08 -5.14 -13.90
CA ALA A 58 -5.88 -4.05 -14.44
C ALA A 58 -5.03 -2.96 -15.12
N TYR A 59 -3.77 -2.81 -14.72
CA TYR A 59 -2.87 -1.79 -15.24
C TYR A 59 -2.09 -2.27 -16.47
N CYS A 60 -1.15 -3.20 -16.28
CA CYS A 60 -0.27 -3.63 -17.38
C CYS A 60 -0.81 -4.80 -18.21
N GLY A 61 -1.95 -5.39 -17.83
CA GLY A 61 -2.58 -6.50 -18.56
C GLY A 61 -1.82 -7.82 -18.50
N ARG A 62 -0.77 -7.94 -17.67
CA ARG A 62 -0.09 -9.23 -17.52
C ARG A 62 -0.98 -10.22 -16.72
N PRO A 63 -0.97 -11.51 -17.05
CA PRO A 63 -1.59 -12.53 -16.22
C PRO A 63 -0.98 -12.53 -14.81
N ILE A 64 -1.81 -12.67 -13.79
CA ILE A 64 -1.41 -12.76 -12.39
C ILE A 64 -2.11 -13.97 -11.78
N ALA A 65 -1.39 -14.82 -11.03
CA ALA A 65 -2.06 -15.85 -10.27
C ALA A 65 -2.82 -15.21 -9.09
N TYR A 66 -3.94 -15.80 -8.67
CA TYR A 66 -4.75 -15.29 -7.54
C TYR A 66 -3.93 -15.02 -6.27
N LYS A 67 -2.95 -15.88 -5.97
CA LYS A 67 -2.04 -15.74 -4.82
C LYS A 67 -1.10 -14.54 -4.92
N ASP A 68 -0.76 -14.12 -6.13
CA ASP A 68 0.18 -13.03 -6.42
C ASP A 68 -0.54 -11.69 -6.66
N MET A 69 -1.88 -11.72 -6.76
CA MET A 69 -2.71 -10.54 -6.92
C MET A 69 -2.71 -9.68 -5.64
N GLN A 70 -2.44 -8.39 -5.85
CA GLN A 70 -2.69 -7.35 -4.87
C GLN A 70 -4.01 -6.66 -5.19
N VAL A 71 -4.81 -6.36 -4.15
CA VAL A 71 -5.98 -5.50 -4.32
C VAL A 71 -5.48 -4.07 -4.18
N ASP A 72 -5.52 -3.32 -5.27
CA ASP A 72 -5.20 -1.89 -5.29
C ASP A 72 -6.48 -1.07 -5.16
N HIS A 73 -6.39 0.01 -4.39
CA HIS A 73 -7.43 1.03 -4.32
C HIS A 73 -7.17 2.07 -5.42
N ILE A 74 -8.06 2.16 -6.41
CA ILE A 74 -7.97 3.10 -7.55
C ILE A 74 -7.69 4.51 -7.02
N LYS A 75 -8.55 5.00 -6.11
CA LYS A 75 -8.24 6.11 -5.20
C LYS A 75 -7.63 5.53 -3.94
N ALA A 76 -6.36 5.84 -3.66
CA ALA A 76 -5.64 5.24 -2.54
C ALA A 76 -6.29 5.56 -1.18
N LYS A 77 -6.21 4.60 -0.24
CA LYS A 77 -6.77 4.76 1.11
C LYS A 77 -6.20 5.96 1.87
N TYR A 78 -4.90 6.23 1.72
CA TYR A 78 -4.23 7.36 2.36
C TYR A 78 -4.83 8.72 1.97
N VAL A 79 -5.40 8.83 0.76
CA VAL A 79 -6.07 10.04 0.27
C VAL A 79 -7.60 9.96 0.37
N GLY A 80 -8.12 9.08 1.24
CA GLY A 80 -9.55 8.94 1.50
C GLY A 80 -10.31 8.11 0.45
N GLY A 81 -9.66 7.12 -0.15
CA GLY A 81 -10.33 6.11 -0.96
C GLY A 81 -11.19 5.15 -0.13
N ALA A 82 -12.37 4.80 -0.65
CA ALA A 82 -13.31 3.90 0.00
C ALA A 82 -12.88 2.42 -0.09
N ASP A 83 -13.29 1.63 0.90
CA ASP A 83 -13.12 0.17 0.91
C ASP A 83 -14.30 -0.51 0.17
N GLU A 84 -14.40 -0.25 -1.13
CA GLU A 84 -15.52 -0.68 -1.99
C GLU A 84 -15.03 -1.39 -3.23
N LEU A 85 -15.83 -2.35 -3.72
CA LEU A 85 -15.47 -3.16 -4.88
C LEU A 85 -15.16 -2.30 -6.11
N ASP A 86 -15.90 -1.21 -6.33
CA ASP A 86 -15.71 -0.31 -7.49
C ASP A 86 -14.41 0.48 -7.41
N ASN A 87 -13.91 0.73 -6.20
CA ASN A 87 -12.60 1.34 -5.98
C ASN A 87 -11.47 0.31 -6.00
N TYR A 88 -11.74 -0.97 -6.27
CA TYR A 88 -10.73 -2.02 -6.27
C TYR A 88 -10.36 -2.49 -7.67
N ASN A 89 -9.04 -2.61 -7.92
CA ASN A 89 -8.48 -3.24 -9.11
C ASN A 89 -7.54 -4.40 -8.73
N PRO A 90 -7.56 -5.51 -9.49
CA PRO A 90 -6.52 -6.53 -9.37
C PRO A 90 -5.22 -5.99 -9.96
N ALA A 91 -4.19 -5.89 -9.13
CA ALA A 91 -2.92 -5.31 -9.53
C ALA A 91 -1.77 -6.30 -9.29
N CYS A 92 -0.80 -6.29 -10.20
CA CYS A 92 0.46 -6.96 -9.95
C CYS A 92 1.33 -6.15 -8.98
N ARG A 93 2.24 -6.81 -8.26
CA ARG A 93 3.13 -6.15 -7.27
C ARG A 93 3.85 -4.91 -7.82
N MET A 94 4.36 -5.01 -9.06
CA MET A 94 5.13 -3.93 -9.67
C MET A 94 4.26 -2.69 -9.95
N CYS A 95 3.09 -2.88 -10.57
CA CYS A 95 2.18 -1.78 -10.87
C CYS A 95 1.60 -1.17 -9.61
N ASN A 96 1.15 -2.01 -8.66
CA ASN A 96 0.60 -1.51 -7.38
C ASN A 96 1.64 -0.70 -6.60
N PHE A 97 2.86 -1.22 -6.50
CA PHE A 97 3.95 -0.51 -5.83
C PHE A 97 4.31 0.80 -6.52
N TYR A 98 4.42 0.80 -7.85
CA TYR A 98 4.76 2.01 -8.59
C TYR A 98 3.65 3.06 -8.55
N LYS A 99 2.37 2.64 -8.63
CA LYS A 99 1.21 3.53 -8.48
C LYS A 99 1.18 4.19 -7.10
N GLY A 100 1.40 3.42 -6.03
CA GLY A 100 1.39 3.96 -4.67
C GLY A 100 0.10 4.73 -4.36
N THR A 101 0.23 5.99 -3.96
CA THR A 101 -0.90 6.87 -3.63
C THR A 101 -1.40 7.72 -4.80
N MET A 102 -0.82 7.56 -5.98
CA MET A 102 -1.19 8.33 -7.16
C MET A 102 -2.58 7.94 -7.66
N ASP A 103 -3.30 8.91 -8.20
CA ASP A 103 -4.47 8.64 -9.03
C ASP A 103 -4.06 8.05 -10.39
N ILE A 104 -5.05 7.68 -11.19
CA ILE A 104 -4.85 6.99 -12.48
C ILE A 104 -4.10 7.87 -13.47
N ASP A 105 -4.44 9.16 -13.56
CA ASP A 105 -3.85 10.08 -14.52
C ASP A 105 -2.39 10.37 -14.18
N HIS A 106 -2.10 10.67 -12.91
CA HIS A 106 -0.74 10.88 -12.47
C HIS A 106 0.11 9.61 -12.58
N PHE A 107 -0.46 8.44 -12.28
CA PHE A 107 0.22 7.16 -12.50
C PHE A 107 0.56 6.95 -13.98
N ARG A 108 -0.36 7.27 -14.90
CA ARG A 108 -0.11 7.20 -16.35
C ARG A 108 1.02 8.13 -16.77
N ASP A 109 1.02 9.37 -16.30
CA ASP A 109 2.07 10.33 -16.60
C ASP A 109 3.44 9.85 -16.08
N GLN A 110 3.47 9.30 -14.86
CA GLN A 110 4.69 8.72 -14.32
C GLN A 110 5.21 7.52 -15.12
N LEU A 111 4.32 6.72 -15.73
CA LEU A 111 4.72 5.63 -16.63
C LEU A 111 5.31 6.16 -17.93
N LYS A 112 4.71 7.19 -18.53
CA LYS A 112 5.24 7.86 -19.73
C LYS A 112 6.67 8.36 -19.51
N LEU A 113 6.99 8.85 -18.31
CA LEU A 113 8.34 9.33 -17.99
C LEU A 113 9.38 8.22 -17.78
N VAL A 114 8.98 6.94 -17.66
CA VAL A 114 9.94 5.83 -17.43
C VAL A 114 10.94 5.74 -18.57
N ARG A 115 10.47 5.84 -19.82
CA ARG A 115 11.34 5.79 -21.00
C ARG A 115 12.34 6.94 -21.01
N ASP A 116 11.89 8.17 -20.74
CA ASP A 116 12.77 9.34 -20.70
C ASP A 116 13.83 9.24 -19.60
N ARG A 117 13.50 8.59 -18.47
CA ARG A 117 14.47 8.28 -17.42
C ARG A 117 15.49 7.24 -17.88
N LEU A 118 15.08 6.21 -18.61
CA LEU A 118 15.97 5.20 -19.17
C LEU A 118 16.96 5.80 -20.18
N HIS A 119 16.53 6.77 -21.00
CA HIS A 119 17.41 7.49 -21.94
C HIS A 119 18.59 8.20 -21.27
N LYS A 120 18.49 8.55 -19.99
CA LYS A 120 19.62 9.12 -19.23
C LYS A 120 20.72 8.10 -18.93
N VAL A 121 20.39 6.81 -18.97
CA VAL A 121 21.32 5.71 -18.65
C VAL A 121 22.15 5.34 -19.88
N TYR A 122 23.48 5.40 -19.75
CA TYR A 122 24.41 5.14 -20.86
C TYR A 122 24.23 3.74 -21.48
N ILE A 123 24.13 2.70 -20.65
CA ILE A 123 23.97 1.31 -21.14
C ILE A 123 22.66 1.10 -21.91
N TYR A 124 21.61 1.85 -21.61
CA TYR A 124 20.34 1.80 -22.34
C TYR A 124 20.51 2.38 -23.74
N ARG A 125 21.08 3.59 -23.84
CA ARG A 125 21.40 4.23 -25.13
C ARG A 125 22.36 3.39 -25.99
N LEU A 126 23.37 2.79 -25.36
CA LEU A 126 24.27 1.86 -26.04
C LEU A 126 23.51 0.65 -26.61
N SER A 127 22.59 0.06 -25.83
CA SER A 127 21.78 -1.07 -26.28
C SER A 127 20.87 -0.70 -27.46
N LEU A 128 20.32 0.51 -27.50
CA LEU A 128 19.55 1.02 -28.63
C LEU A 128 20.42 1.19 -29.89
N ALA A 129 21.61 1.77 -29.75
CA ALA A 129 22.54 1.99 -30.87
C ALA A 129 22.98 0.68 -31.55
N TYR A 130 23.08 -0.40 -30.78
CA TYR A 130 23.41 -1.73 -31.29
C TYR A 130 22.17 -2.58 -31.63
N GLY A 131 20.96 -2.03 -31.50
CA GLY A 131 19.72 -2.75 -31.82
C GLY A 131 19.39 -3.92 -30.89
N LEU A 132 20.01 -3.99 -29.70
CA LEU A 132 19.74 -5.03 -28.70
C LEU A 132 18.36 -4.86 -28.05
N ILE A 133 17.83 -3.63 -28.08
CA ILE A 133 16.51 -3.25 -27.58
C ILE A 133 15.81 -2.45 -28.67
N LYS A 134 14.48 -2.61 -28.77
CA LYS A 134 13.62 -1.77 -29.62
C LYS A 134 12.54 -1.10 -28.76
N GLU A 135 12.35 0.19 -28.94
CA GLU A 135 11.29 0.94 -28.27
C GLU A 135 9.96 0.81 -29.01
N LYS A 136 8.87 0.86 -28.25
CA LYS A 136 7.52 1.05 -28.77
C LYS A 136 7.07 2.47 -28.48
N ASP A 137 5.90 2.83 -29.01
CA ASP A 137 5.24 4.08 -28.66
C ASP A 137 5.02 4.16 -27.13
N ASN A 138 5.10 5.38 -26.61
CA ASN A 138 4.98 5.66 -25.17
C ASN A 138 3.54 5.88 -24.73
N ASP A 139 2.58 5.66 -25.62
CA ASP A 139 1.19 5.80 -25.23
C ASP A 139 0.83 4.68 -24.26
N ILE A 140 0.49 5.08 -23.05
CA ILE A 140 0.15 4.15 -21.98
C ILE A 140 -1.36 4.07 -21.95
N GLU A 141 -1.88 2.91 -22.30
CA GLU A 141 -3.29 2.54 -22.13
C GLU A 141 -3.37 1.40 -21.12
N PHE A 142 -4.17 1.59 -20.07
CA PHE A 142 -4.32 0.56 -19.03
C PHE A 142 -5.22 -0.57 -19.53
N TYR A 143 -4.98 -1.77 -19.03
CA TYR A 143 -5.74 -2.95 -19.44
C TYR A 143 -7.24 -2.83 -19.12
N PHE A 144 -7.60 -2.27 -17.95
CA PHE A 144 -9.00 -2.07 -17.59
C PHE A 144 -9.74 -1.16 -18.58
N GLU A 145 -9.05 -0.18 -19.16
CA GLU A 145 -9.63 0.74 -20.14
C GLU A 145 -9.91 0.03 -21.46
N LYS A 146 -9.04 -0.91 -21.85
CA LYS A 146 -9.25 -1.76 -23.03
C LYS A 146 -10.45 -2.68 -22.85
N CYS A 147 -10.57 -3.31 -21.69
CA CYS A 147 -11.70 -4.20 -21.38
C CYS A 147 -13.03 -3.43 -21.41
N ASN A 148 -13.07 -2.23 -20.82
CA ASN A 148 -14.30 -1.44 -20.73
C ASN A 148 -14.74 -0.81 -22.07
N LYS A 149 -13.83 -0.70 -23.06
CA LYS A 149 -14.15 -0.24 -24.42
C LYS A 149 -14.71 -1.35 -25.33
N GLY A 150 -14.62 -2.60 -24.88
CA GLY A 150 -14.99 -3.79 -25.67
C GLY A 150 -16.43 -4.28 -25.46
N GLU A 151 -17.27 -3.52 -24.74
CA GLU A 151 -18.72 -3.75 -24.60
C GLU A 151 -19.54 -2.90 -25.58
#